data_AF-A0A6A5GJ17-F1
#
_entry.id   AF-A0A6A5GJ17-F1
#
_cell.length_a   1.000
_cell.length_b   1.000
_cell.length_c   1.000
_cell.angle_alpha   90.00
_cell.angle_beta   90.00
_cell.angle_gamma   90.00
#
_symmetry.space_group_name_H-M   'P 1'
#
loop_
_entity.id
_entity.type
_entity.pdbx_description
1 polymer ?
#
loop_
_entity_poly.entity_id
_entity_poly.type
_entity_poly.pdbx_seq_one_letter_code
_entity_poly.pdbx_strand_id
1 'polypeptide(L)'
;MDQWKQAEHLELYGFNLPSIEHLLHFTTIETEFEPFSMEDLVQLCNGLSESINFESYTMKTRERLDTDAIKEALNLQQTTSPEVYSIPNSNLVVEFSWGSRVLKLRKCSV
;
A
#
# COMPACT_ATOMS: atom_id res chain seq x y z
N MET A 1 -25.31 -6.69 -12.92
CA MET A 1 -23.95 -6.24 -13.31
C MET A 1 -23.19 -5.95 -12.04
N ASP A 2 -22.43 -6.93 -11.55
CA ASP A 2 -21.68 -6.86 -10.28
C ASP A 2 -20.39 -7.69 -10.35
N GLN A 3 -19.88 -7.96 -11.57
CA GLN A 3 -18.69 -8.81 -11.77
C GLN A 3 -17.45 -8.27 -11.05
N TRP A 4 -17.36 -6.95 -10.87
CA TRP A 4 -16.27 -6.33 -10.12
C TRP A 4 -16.24 -6.76 -8.64
N LYS A 5 -17.38 -7.13 -8.04
CA LYS A 5 -17.44 -7.59 -6.63
C LYS A 5 -16.80 -8.96 -6.41
N GLN A 6 -16.55 -9.71 -7.47
CA GLN A 6 -15.86 -11.00 -7.43
C GLN A 6 -14.38 -10.88 -7.84
N ALA A 7 -13.92 -9.69 -8.22
CA ALA A 7 -12.54 -9.50 -8.61
C ALA A 7 -11.64 -9.46 -7.37
N GLU A 8 -10.57 -10.26 -7.40
CA GLU A 8 -9.56 -10.31 -6.34
C GLU A 8 -8.40 -9.35 -6.61
N HIS A 9 -8.19 -8.98 -7.87
CA HIS A 9 -7.10 -8.11 -8.31
C HIS A 9 -7.65 -6.81 -8.92
N LEU A 10 -7.11 -5.69 -8.47
CA LEU A 10 -7.38 -4.36 -9.02
C LEU A 10 -6.09 -3.76 -9.57
N GLU A 11 -6.15 -3.23 -10.78
CA GLU A 11 -5.05 -2.51 -11.41
C GLU A 11 -5.54 -1.15 -11.93
N LEU A 12 -4.90 -0.06 -11.50
CA LEU A 12 -5.27 1.31 -11.83
C LEU A 12 -4.09 2.08 -12.41
N TYR A 13 -4.27 2.65 -13.59
CA TYR A 13 -3.24 3.44 -14.29
C TYR A 13 -3.72 4.87 -14.52
N GLY A 14 -3.12 5.84 -13.83
CA GLY A 14 -3.43 7.27 -14.04
C GLY A 14 -4.85 7.68 -13.64
N PHE A 15 -5.50 6.90 -12.78
CA PHE A 15 -6.79 7.22 -12.16
C PHE A 15 -6.60 7.53 -10.67
N ASN A 16 -7.52 8.30 -10.11
CA ASN A 16 -7.58 8.49 -8.65
C ASN A 16 -8.03 7.19 -7.98
N LEU A 17 -7.48 6.91 -6.80
CA LEU A 17 -7.87 5.82 -5.93
C LEU A 17 -9.36 5.95 -5.64
N PRO A 18 -10.15 4.89 -5.82
CA PRO A 18 -11.46 4.83 -5.22
C PRO A 18 -11.31 4.91 -3.70
N SER A 19 -12.40 5.19 -2.99
CA SER A 19 -12.39 5.21 -1.52
C SER A 19 -11.78 3.92 -0.97
N ILE A 20 -11.05 4.03 0.14
CA ILE A 20 -10.36 2.89 0.77
C ILE A 20 -11.32 1.74 1.04
N GLU A 21 -12.56 2.02 1.44
CA GLU A 21 -13.62 1.02 1.64
C GLU A 21 -13.84 0.13 0.39
N HIS A 22 -13.80 0.72 -0.81
CA HIS A 22 -13.91 -0.03 -2.06
C HIS A 22 -12.63 -0.80 -2.39
N LEU A 23 -11.50 -0.48 -1.78
CA LEU A 23 -10.25 -1.22 -1.98
C LEU A 23 -10.19 -2.47 -1.10
N LEU A 24 -10.82 -2.45 0.08
CA LEU A 24 -10.67 -3.51 1.09
C LEU A 24 -11.18 -4.90 0.65
N HIS A 25 -12.00 -4.99 -0.39
CA HIS A 25 -12.48 -6.27 -0.91
C HIS A 25 -11.47 -6.97 -1.82
N PHE A 26 -10.50 -6.24 -2.38
CA PHE A 26 -9.47 -6.81 -3.24
C PHE A 26 -8.37 -7.46 -2.41
N THR A 27 -7.89 -8.59 -2.90
CA THR A 27 -6.73 -9.31 -2.37
C THR A 27 -5.44 -8.61 -2.77
N THR A 28 -5.34 -8.17 -4.03
CA THR A 28 -4.16 -7.49 -4.56
C THR A 28 -4.54 -6.23 -5.32
N ILE A 29 -3.75 -5.18 -5.13
CA ILE A 29 -4.01 -3.87 -5.74
C ILE A 29 -2.69 -3.33 -6.31
N GLU A 30 -2.73 -2.85 -7.54
CA GLU A 30 -1.62 -2.13 -8.17
C GLU A 30 -2.08 -0.77 -8.68
N THR A 31 -1.36 0.29 -8.32
CA THR A 31 -1.62 1.64 -8.84
C THR A 31 -0.37 2.26 -9.43
N GLU A 32 -0.56 3.02 -10.51
CA GLU A 32 0.53 3.76 -11.16
C GLU A 32 0.17 5.22 -11.46
N PHE A 33 1.17 6.09 -11.28
CA PHE A 33 1.13 7.52 -11.62
C PHE A 33 0.08 8.33 -10.87
N GLU A 34 -0.26 7.88 -9.67
CA GLU A 34 -1.28 8.51 -8.87
C GLU A 34 -0.68 9.53 -7.89
N PRO A 35 -1.24 10.75 -7.81
CA PRO A 35 -0.94 11.65 -6.72
C PRO A 35 -1.58 11.12 -5.42
N PHE A 36 -0.78 10.99 -4.37
CA PHE A 36 -1.27 10.61 -3.04
C PHE A 36 -0.72 11.59 -2.00
N SER A 37 -1.49 11.87 -0.97
CA SER A 37 -1.01 12.58 0.21
C SER A 37 -0.50 11.59 1.28
N MET A 38 0.29 12.09 2.22
CA MET A 38 0.72 11.26 3.36
C MET A 38 -0.48 10.79 4.20
N GLU A 39 -1.52 11.62 4.30
CA GLU A 39 -2.78 11.26 4.98
C GLU A 39 -3.47 10.08 4.29
N ASP A 40 -3.56 10.10 2.96
CA ASP A 40 -4.14 8.99 2.18
C ASP A 40 -3.36 7.70 2.42
N LEU A 41 -2.01 7.76 2.45
CA LEU A 41 -1.17 6.58 2.71
C LEU A 41 -1.41 6.01 4.11
N VAL A 42 -1.52 6.86 5.14
CA VAL A 42 -1.81 6.43 6.51
C VAL A 42 -3.19 5.77 6.59
N GLN A 43 -4.22 6.41 6.02
CA GLN A 43 -5.57 5.86 6.00
C GLN A 43 -5.61 4.52 5.24
N LEU A 44 -4.88 4.42 4.12
CA LEU A 44 -4.77 3.20 3.34
C LEU A 44 -4.12 2.08 4.16
N CYS A 45 -3.01 2.34 4.85
CA CYS A 45 -2.35 1.35 5.70
C CYS A 45 -3.29 0.86 6.81
N ASN A 46 -4.03 1.76 7.46
CA ASN A 46 -4.99 1.40 8.51
C ASN A 46 -6.09 0.49 7.94
N GLY A 47 -6.75 0.89 6.86
CA GLY A 47 -7.83 0.11 6.26
C GLY A 47 -7.36 -1.26 5.76
N LEU A 48 -6.22 -1.33 5.06
CA LEU A 48 -5.68 -2.58 4.53
C LEU A 48 -5.22 -3.54 5.64
N SER A 49 -4.77 -3.02 6.79
CA SER A 49 -4.37 -3.86 7.94
C SER A 49 -5.54 -4.63 8.54
N GLU A 50 -6.75 -4.06 8.44
CA GLU A 50 -8.01 -4.64 8.92
C GLU A 50 -8.68 -5.55 7.89
N SER A 51 -8.36 -5.39 6.60
CA SER A 51 -8.93 -6.23 5.55
C SER A 51 -8.50 -7.69 5.71
N ILE A 52 -9.46 -8.60 5.77
CA ILE A 52 -9.22 -10.04 5.92
C ILE A 52 -8.55 -10.61 4.66
N ASN A 53 -9.01 -10.19 3.49
CA ASN A 53 -8.61 -10.76 2.20
C ASN A 53 -7.33 -10.14 1.65
N PHE A 54 -6.91 -8.98 2.17
CA PHE A 54 -5.76 -8.26 1.66
C PHE A 54 -4.45 -9.06 1.76
N GLU A 55 -3.70 -9.11 0.66
CA GLU A 55 -2.36 -9.69 0.59
C GLU A 55 -1.30 -8.63 0.27
N SER A 56 -1.52 -7.82 -0.78
CA SER A 56 -0.55 -6.79 -1.15
C SER A 56 -1.11 -5.61 -1.94
N TYR A 57 -0.46 -4.47 -1.76
CA TYR A 57 -0.71 -3.24 -2.49
C TYR A 57 0.62 -2.74 -3.05
N THR A 58 0.68 -2.41 -4.34
CA THR A 58 1.88 -1.85 -4.98
C THR A 58 1.54 -0.51 -5.61
N MET A 59 2.25 0.53 -5.22
CA MET A 59 2.18 1.86 -5.83
C MET A 59 3.47 2.14 -6.59
N LYS A 60 3.35 2.52 -7.86
CA LYS A 60 4.46 2.98 -8.69
C LYS A 60 4.29 4.46 -9.03
N THR A 61 5.30 5.26 -8.68
CA THR A 61 5.27 6.70 -8.88
C THR A 61 6.27 7.13 -9.96
N ARG A 62 5.94 8.21 -10.68
CA ARG A 62 6.87 8.81 -11.64
C ARG A 62 8.05 9.47 -10.93
N GLU A 63 7.78 10.15 -9.83
CA GLU A 63 8.80 10.79 -9.00
C GLU A 63 9.22 9.88 -7.85
N ARG A 64 10.38 10.18 -7.26
CA ARG A 64 10.83 9.47 -6.06
C ARG A 64 9.94 9.83 -4.89
N LEU A 65 9.56 8.82 -4.13
CA LEU A 65 8.91 8.96 -2.84
C LEU A 65 9.88 9.57 -1.84
N ASP A 66 9.35 10.46 -0.98
CA ASP A 66 10.05 10.90 0.21
C ASP A 66 9.98 9.79 1.27
N THR A 67 10.92 8.86 1.21
CA THR A 67 10.93 7.69 2.08
C THR A 67 11.13 8.08 3.55
N ASP A 68 11.78 9.19 3.83
CA ASP A 68 12.03 9.61 5.20
C ASP A 68 10.76 10.20 5.82
N ALA A 69 10.01 11.01 5.06
CA ALA A 69 8.68 11.45 5.47
C ALA A 69 7.71 10.28 5.65
N ILE A 70 7.74 9.27 4.77
CA ILE A 70 6.90 8.06 4.91
C ILE A 70 7.29 7.27 6.16
N LYS A 71 8.60 7.09 6.40
CA LYS A 71 9.11 6.42 7.61
C LYS A 71 8.65 7.11 8.87
N GLU A 72 8.72 8.44 8.91
CA GLU A 72 8.27 9.24 10.04
C GLU A 72 6.75 9.12 10.25
N ALA A 73 5.96 9.32 9.19
CA ALA A 73 4.50 9.32 9.27
C ALA A 73 3.91 7.96 9.70
N LEU A 74 4.51 6.85 9.26
CA LEU A 74 4.08 5.49 9.60
C LEU A 74 4.85 4.91 10.80
N ASN A 75 5.78 5.66 11.38
CA ASN A 75 6.68 5.21 12.45
C ASN A 75 7.40 3.87 12.11
N LEU A 76 7.88 3.76 10.87
CA LEU A 76 8.43 2.53 10.31
C LEU A 76 9.64 2.02 11.09
N GLN A 77 9.65 0.73 11.41
CA GLN A 77 10.75 0.06 12.11
C GLN A 77 11.52 -0.83 11.13
N GLN A 78 12.84 -0.64 11.09
CA GLN A 78 13.73 -1.44 10.24
C GLN A 78 13.57 -2.93 10.54
N THR A 79 13.39 -3.76 9.50
CA THR A 79 13.43 -5.22 9.64
C THR A 79 14.82 -5.77 9.36
N THR A 80 14.99 -7.10 9.42
CA THR A 80 16.23 -7.78 9.00
C THR A 80 16.59 -7.54 7.53
N SER A 81 15.61 -7.18 6.70
CA SER A 81 15.83 -6.82 5.30
C SER A 81 15.96 -5.30 5.16
N PRO A 82 17.03 -4.77 4.54
CA PRO A 82 17.30 -3.32 4.48
C PRO A 82 16.20 -2.49 3.83
N GLU A 83 15.50 -3.06 2.85
CA GLU A 83 14.46 -2.39 2.07
C GLU A 83 13.05 -2.59 2.64
N VAL A 84 12.91 -3.41 3.69
CA VAL A 84 11.62 -3.78 4.29
C VAL A 84 11.53 -3.22 5.71
N TYR A 85 10.39 -2.61 6.00
CA TYR A 85 10.09 -1.97 7.26
C TYR A 85 8.77 -2.49 7.81
N SER A 86 8.68 -2.68 9.11
CA SER A 86 7.43 -3.04 9.80
C SER A 86 6.69 -1.79 10.26
N ILE A 87 5.36 -1.84 10.22
CA ILE A 87 4.50 -0.80 10.79
C ILE A 87 4.11 -1.24 12.21
N PRO A 88 4.40 -0.45 13.27
CA PRO A 88 3.99 -0.78 14.62
C PRO A 88 2.47 -0.99 14.74
N ASN A 89 2.05 -1.99 15.54
CA ASN A 89 0.65 -2.34 15.76
C ASN A 89 -0.13 -2.74 14.50
N SER A 90 0.57 -3.11 13.42
CA SER A 90 -0.02 -3.59 12.18
C SER A 90 0.64 -4.90 11.76
N ASN A 91 -0.08 -5.69 10.97
CA ASN A 91 0.46 -6.88 10.31
C ASN A 91 1.03 -6.57 8.92
N LEU A 92 1.20 -5.28 8.59
CA LEU A 92 1.74 -4.84 7.32
C LEU A 92 3.23 -4.55 7.40
N VAL A 93 3.92 -4.83 6.29
CA VAL A 93 5.28 -4.35 6.02
C VAL A 93 5.29 -3.46 4.79
N VAL A 94 6.17 -2.46 4.81
CA VAL A 94 6.47 -1.55 3.70
C VAL A 94 7.79 -1.94 3.07
N GLU A 95 7.81 -2.10 1.77
CA GLU A 95 9.00 -2.37 0.96
C GLU A 95 9.20 -1.21 -0.03
N PHE A 96 10.39 -0.60 -0.02
CA PHE A 96 10.76 0.41 -1.01
C PHE A 96 11.72 -0.19 -2.04
N SER A 97 11.44 -0.01 -3.32
CA SER A 97 12.32 -0.49 -4.38
C SER A 97 12.42 0.49 -5.55
N TRP A 98 13.25 0.13 -6.54
CA TRP A 98 13.48 0.91 -7.75
C TRP A 98 13.92 2.37 -7.50
N GLY A 99 14.83 2.55 -6.54
CA GLY A 99 15.29 3.88 -6.15
C GLY A 99 14.19 4.76 -5.58
N SER A 100 13.33 4.15 -4.73
CA SER A 100 12.19 4.77 -4.04
C SER A 100 11.05 5.23 -4.97
N ARG A 101 10.86 4.57 -6.11
CA ARG A 101 9.73 4.83 -7.03
C ARG A 101 8.62 3.82 -6.89
N VAL A 102 8.85 2.77 -6.11
CA VAL A 102 7.88 1.74 -5.82
C VAL A 102 7.77 1.60 -4.31
N LEU A 103 6.55 1.71 -3.81
CA LEU A 103 6.16 1.33 -2.46
C LEU A 103 5.27 0.10 -2.56
N LYS A 104 5.62 -0.95 -1.81
CA LYS A 104 4.81 -2.14 -1.70
C LYS A 104 4.42 -2.38 -0.25
N LEU A 105 3.13 -2.48 0.00
CA LEU A 105 2.58 -2.99 1.26
C LEU A 105 2.32 -4.47 1.09
N ARG A 106 2.73 -5.28 2.08
CA ARG A 106 2.40 -6.70 2.15
C ARG A 106 1.87 -7.05 3.52
N LYS A 107 0.88 -7.92 3.57
CA LYS A 107 0.42 -8.52 4.81
C LYS A 107 1.33 -9.66 5.21
N CYS A 108 1.83 -9.64 6.44
CA CYS A 108 2.53 -10.77 7.03
C CYS A 108 1.52 -11.79 7.52
N SER A 109 1.66 -13.04 7.08
CA SER A 109 0.95 -14.16 7.69
C SER A 109 1.47 -14.34 9.12
N VAL A 110 0.58 -14.19 10.11
CA VAL A 110 0.86 -14.44 11.53
C VAL A 110 0.78 -15.93 11.81
#